data_AF-A0A937P8P1-F1
#
_entry.id   AF-A0A937P8P1-F1
#
_cell.length_a   1.000
_cell.length_b   1.000
_cell.length_c   1.000
_cell.angle_alpha   90.00
_cell.angle_beta   90.00
_cell.angle_gamma   90.00
#
_symmetry.space_group_name_H-M   'P 1'
#
loop_
_entity.id
_entity.type
_entity.pdbx_description
1 polymer ?
#
loop_
_entity_poly.entity_id
_entity_poly.type
_entity_poly.pdbx_seq_one_letter_code
_entity_poly.pdbx_strand_id
1 'polypeptide(L)' 'MSRKKLSILIPAYNEAETIHNILDKVIAVELLNDIEKEIVIVNDFST' A
#
# COMPACT_ATOMS: atom_id res chain seq x y z
N MET A 1 15.98 2.33 19.40
CA MET A 1 15.14 1.22 18.90
C MET A 1 14.82 1.49 17.45
N SER A 2 15.02 0.51 16.56
CA SER A 2 14.65 0.63 15.14
C SER A 2 13.15 0.36 15.01
N ARG A 3 12.37 1.34 14.52
CA ARG A 3 11.00 1.07 14.07
C ARG A 3 11.08 0.16 12.86
N LYS A 4 10.45 -1.01 12.96
CA LYS A 4 10.33 -1.93 11.83
C LYS A 4 9.31 -1.34 10.87
N LYS A 5 9.64 -1.32 9.58
CA LYS A 5 8.75 -0.83 8.52
C LYS A 5 8.41 -1.99 7.60
N LEU A 6 7.14 -2.15 7.27
CA LEU A 6 6.64 -3.04 6.23
C LEU A 6 6.38 -2.22 4.97
N SER A 7 7.19 -2.43 3.94
CA SER A 7 7.00 -1.82 2.62
C SER A 7 6.11 -2.72 1.76
N ILE A 8 4.97 -2.19 1.31
CA ILE A 8 3.96 -2.85 0.51
C ILE A 8 4.00 -2.22 -0.89
N LEU A 9 4.46 -2.99 -1.88
CA LEU A 9 4.54 -2.57 -3.27
C LEU A 9 3.27 -2.97 -4.03
N ILE A 10 2.61 -2.01 -4.66
CA ILE A 10 1.37 -2.21 -5.43
C ILE A 10 1.59 -1.68 -6.85
N PRO A 11 1.89 -2.55 -7.85
CA PRO A 11 1.80 -2.15 -9.25
C PRO A 11 0.32 -1.95 -9.63
N ALA A 12 0.03 -0.90 -10.39
CA ALA A 12 -1.32 -0.55 -10.82
C ALA A 12 -1.34 -0.23 -12.33
N TYR A 13 -2.23 -0.89 -13.07
CA TYR A 13 -2.45 -0.67 -14.51
C TYR A 13 -3.94 -0.46 -14.81
N ASN A 14 -4.32 0.74 -15.24
CA ASN A 14 -5.70 1.12 -15.57
C ASN A 14 -6.71 0.92 -14.42
N GLU A 15 -6.26 0.98 -13.16
CA GLU A 15 -7.11 0.81 -11.96
C GLU A 15 -7.42 2.14 -11.23
N ALA A 16 -7.27 3.30 -11.87
CA ALA A 16 -7.42 4.60 -11.20
C ALA A 16 -8.77 4.76 -10.47
N GLU A 17 -9.85 4.23 -11.05
CA GLU A 17 -11.19 4.31 -10.46
C GLU A 17 -11.42 3.31 -9.32
N THR A 18 -10.68 2.20 -9.25
CA THR A 18 -10.97 1.08 -8.33
C THR A 18 -9.88 0.82 -7.30
N ILE A 19 -8.67 1.34 -7.50
CA ILE A 19 -7.50 1.11 -6.63
C ILE A 19 -7.76 1.50 -5.17
N HIS A 20 -8.59 2.53 -4.95
CA HIS A 20 -8.98 2.98 -3.61
C HIS A 20 -9.62 1.86 -2.77
N ASN A 21 -10.37 0.94 -3.39
CA ASN A 21 -11.00 -0.19 -2.68
C ASN A 21 -9.99 -1.13 -2.03
N ILE A 22 -8.81 -1.29 -2.64
CA ILE A 22 -7.72 -2.11 -2.10
C ILE A 22 -6.91 -1.28 -1.10
N LEU A 23 -6.65 0.00 -1.40
CA LEU A 23 -5.93 0.88 -0.49
C LEU A 23 -6.66 1.02 0.85
N ASP A 24 -7.99 1.19 0.85
CA ASP A 24 -8.80 1.27 2.08
C ASP A 24 -8.64 0.03 2.95
N LYS A 25 -8.66 -1.16 2.31
CA LYS A 25 -8.45 -2.44 3.01
C LYS A 25 -7.04 -2.56 3.56
N VAL A 26 -6.01 -2.20 2.77
CA VAL A 26 -4.61 -2.27 3.20
C VAL A 26 -4.34 -1.28 4.34
N ILE A 27 -4.89 -0.08 4.28
CA ILE A 27 -4.75 0.95 5.32
C ILE A 27 -5.41 0.49 6.63
N ALA A 28 -6.61 -0.12 6.56
CA ALA A 28 -7.36 -0.57 7.73
C ALA A 28 -6.69 -1.70 8.55
N VAL A 29 -5.70 -2.41 8.01
CA VAL A 29 -5.02 -3.51 8.74
C VAL A 29 -4.16 -2.98 9.89
N GLU A 30 -4.45 -3.27 11.14
CA GLU A 30 -3.51 -2.89 12.22
C GLU A 30 -2.29 -3.83 12.23
N LEU A 31 -1.08 -3.27 12.20
CA LEU A 31 0.15 -4.05 12.36
C LEU A 31 0.53 -4.12 13.83
N LEU A 32 0.92 -5.33 14.27
CA LEU A 32 1.40 -5.57 15.62
C LEU A 32 2.79 -4.94 15.82
N ASN A 33 3.18 -4.70 17.08
CA ASN A 33 4.53 -4.29 17.49
C ASN A 33 5.01 -2.93 16.94
N ASP A 34 4.10 -1.95 16.78
CA ASP A 34 4.44 -0.59 16.32
C ASP A 34 5.16 -0.59 14.95
N ILE A 35 4.84 -1.59 14.10
CA ILE A 35 5.40 -1.68 12.75
C ILE A 35 4.74 -0.59 11.89
N GLU A 36 5.56 0.28 11.30
CA GLU A 36 5.09 1.29 10.37
C GLU A 36 4.80 0.66 9.01
N LYS A 37 3.75 1.14 8.33
CA LYS A 37 3.49 0.77 6.94
C LYS A 37 4.08 1.81 6.00
N GLU A 38 4.58 1.34 4.87
CA GLU A 38 4.90 2.16 3.72
C GLU A 38 4.23 1.54 2.51
N ILE A 39 3.40 2.30 1.80
CA ILE A 39 2.72 1.83 0.60
C ILE A 39 3.35 2.55 -0.57
N VAL A 40 3.92 1.78 -1.50
CA VAL A 40 4.54 2.29 -2.73
C VAL A 40 3.67 1.82 -3.89
N ILE A 41 3.00 2.76 -4.55
CA ILE A 41 2.18 2.49 -5.74
C ILE A 41 3.03 2.79 -6.96
N VAL A 42 3.17 1.82 -7.86
CA VAL A 42 3.88 1.99 -9.12
C VAL A 42 2.86 2.00 -10.23
N ASN A 43 2.75 3.12 -10.95
CA ASN A 43 1.98 3.16 -12.19
C ASN A 43 2.70 2.29 -13.24
N ASP A 44 2.07 1.19 -13.62
CA ASP A 44 2.59 0.23 -14.60
C ASP A 44 2.18 0.62 -16.03
N PHE A 45 2.47 1.87 -16.41
CA PHE A 45 2.18 2.43 -17.75
C PHE A 45 0.67 2.48 -18.11
N SER A 46 -0.19 2.86 -17.15
CA SER A 46 -1.61 3.13 -17.42
C SER A 46 -1.81 4.18 -18.52
N THR A 47 -2.89 4.06 -19.28
CA THR A 47 -3.25 4.96 -20.40
C THR A 47 -4.20 6.07 -19.97
#